data_AF-A0A7S2FZ51-F1
#
_entry.id   AF-A0A7S2FZ51-F1
#
_cell.length_a   1.000
_cell.length_b   1.000
_cell.length_c   1.000
_cell.angle_alpha   90.00
_cell.angle_beta   90.00
_cell.angle_gamma   90.00
#
_symmetry.space_group_name_H-M   'P 1'
#
loop_
_entity.id
_entity.type
_entity.pdbx_description
1 polymer ?
#
loop_
_entity_poly.entity_id
_entity_poly.type
_entity_poly.pdbx_seq_one_letter_code
_entity_poly.pdbx_strand_id
1 'polypeptide(L)'
;VAEKSSGEVDETLRIGQALACLMQKQGLEASFEPPRVGPTEMRGQMRLTNAGPEAQEMFVKLEVPQPCTLIADNFVPRGCVLRNTPWLLAVVAYAGEDTQAWLSLSQVKAKISNLQVHLNSCVKGLVVSLAGFCLIAAIMGQVLNHNNKEAVDFVKDFCKDWIILYQIVPISLYVCFEIMKLLLGFQINYDKQMVDPVSKKPAVARTADLVEELGQVRHVFSDKTGTLTQNEMRF
;
A
#
# COMPACT_ATOMS: atom_id res chain seq x y z
N VAL A 1 13.14 -17.82 -20.31
CA VAL A 1 11.77 -18.21 -20.66
C VAL A 1 11.89 -19.42 -21.56
N ALA A 2 11.70 -20.61 -21.01
CA ALA A 2 11.61 -21.84 -21.80
C ALA A 2 10.13 -22.19 -21.83
N GLU A 3 9.52 -22.10 -23.01
CA GLU A 3 8.14 -22.52 -23.26
C GLU A 3 8.10 -24.04 -23.13
N LYS A 4 7.62 -24.56 -22.00
CA LYS A 4 7.37 -25.99 -21.84
C LYS A 4 6.12 -26.37 -22.63
N SER A 5 6.18 -27.51 -23.31
CA SER A 5 5.06 -28.04 -24.07
C SER A 5 3.86 -28.35 -23.17
N SER A 6 2.64 -28.16 -23.66
CA SER A 6 1.39 -28.33 -22.90
C SER A 6 1.25 -29.71 -22.21
N GLY A 7 1.85 -30.77 -22.79
CA GLY A 7 1.81 -32.12 -22.20
C GLY A 7 2.76 -32.30 -21.01
N GLU A 8 3.89 -31.61 -20.99
CA GLU A 8 4.89 -31.71 -19.91
C GLU A 8 4.39 -31.00 -18.63
N VAL A 9 3.57 -29.96 -18.78
CA VAL A 9 2.93 -29.27 -17.66
C VAL A 9 1.89 -30.17 -16.98
N ASP A 10 1.10 -30.92 -17.74
CA ASP A 10 0.09 -31.83 -17.20
C ASP A 10 0.70 -33.02 -16.43
N GLU A 11 1.80 -33.60 -16.91
CA GLU A 11 2.48 -34.69 -16.19
C GLU A 11 3.10 -34.22 -14.88
N THR A 12 3.74 -33.05 -14.87
CA THR A 12 4.31 -32.48 -13.65
C THR A 12 3.26 -32.16 -12.59
N LEU A 13 2.08 -31.69 -13.02
CA LEU A 13 0.95 -31.44 -12.12
C LEU A 13 0.44 -32.73 -11.48
N ARG A 14 0.33 -33.81 -12.26
CA ARG A 14 -0.10 -35.14 -11.76
C ARG A 14 0.88 -35.72 -10.76
N ILE A 15 2.19 -35.61 -11.02
CA ILE A 15 3.23 -36.04 -10.08
C ILE A 15 3.15 -35.26 -8.77
N GLY A 16 2.97 -33.93 -8.84
CA GLY A 16 2.81 -33.09 -7.66
C GLY A 16 1.59 -33.48 -6.81
N GLN A 17 0.44 -33.73 -7.45
CA GLN A 17 -0.77 -34.19 -6.77
C GLN A 17 -0.60 -35.57 -6.13
N ALA A 18 0.07 -36.51 -6.82
CA ALA A 18 0.37 -37.83 -6.28
C ALA A 18 1.30 -37.74 -5.07
N LEU A 19 2.32 -36.88 -5.11
CA LEU A 19 3.24 -36.69 -3.99
C LEU A 19 2.56 -36.04 -2.79
N ALA A 20 1.69 -35.05 -3.00
CA ALA A 20 0.91 -34.44 -1.94
C ALA A 20 -0.01 -35.46 -1.25
N CYS A 21 -0.66 -36.34 -2.03
CA CYS A 21 -1.47 -37.43 -1.50
C CYS A 21 -0.64 -38.43 -0.68
N LEU A 22 0.59 -38.76 -1.12
CA LEU A 22 1.52 -39.58 -0.36
C LEU A 22 1.94 -38.92 0.96
N MET A 23 2.27 -37.62 0.94
CA MET A 23 2.61 -36.87 2.15
C MET A 23 1.46 -36.86 3.17
N GLN A 24 0.22 -36.73 2.69
CA GLN A 24 -0.97 -36.79 3.54
C GLN A 24 -1.18 -38.19 4.13
N LYS A 25 -0.95 -39.25 3.33
CA LYS A 25 -1.02 -40.65 3.81
C LYS A 25 0.04 -40.97 4.86
N GLN A 26 1.23 -40.36 4.77
CA GLN A 26 2.33 -40.55 5.72
C GLN A 26 2.18 -39.72 7.01
N GLY A 27 1.11 -38.92 7.14
CA GLY A 27 0.83 -38.13 8.35
C GLY A 27 1.84 -37.02 8.58
N LEU A 28 2.12 -36.20 7.56
CA LEU A 28 2.99 -35.03 7.71
C LEU A 28 2.33 -33.95 8.59
N GLU A 29 2.89 -33.73 9.78
CA GLU A 29 2.51 -32.65 10.69
C GLU A 29 3.63 -31.61 10.76
N ALA A 30 3.29 -30.35 10.50
CA ALA A 30 4.22 -29.23 10.62
C ALA A 30 3.66 -28.23 11.65
N SER A 31 4.45 -27.94 12.66
CA SER A 31 4.16 -26.94 13.68
C SER A 31 5.06 -25.74 13.47
N PHE A 32 4.46 -24.55 13.38
CA PHE A 32 5.19 -23.30 13.15
C PHE A 32 4.93 -22.34 14.32
N GLU A 33 5.94 -21.55 14.68
CA GLU A 33 5.76 -20.44 15.61
C GLU A 33 4.84 -19.36 15.00
N PRO A 34 4.19 -18.51 15.81
CA PRO A 34 3.42 -17.39 15.29
C PRO A 34 4.32 -16.47 14.44
N PRO A 35 3.80 -15.90 13.34
CA PRO A 35 4.61 -15.16 12.39
C PRO A 35 5.13 -13.86 13.01
N ARG A 36 6.41 -13.56 12.79
CA ARG A 36 7.10 -12.36 13.28
C ARG A 36 7.65 -11.54 12.12
N VAL A 37 7.91 -10.26 12.39
CA VAL A 37 8.51 -9.34 11.42
C VAL A 37 10.01 -9.63 11.33
N GLY A 38 10.47 -10.12 10.17
CA GLY A 38 11.90 -10.31 9.89
C GLY A 38 12.20 -11.69 9.28
N PRO A 39 13.15 -11.76 8.32
CA PRO A 39 13.43 -13.00 7.58
C PRO A 39 14.12 -14.08 8.43
N THR A 40 14.87 -13.71 9.47
CA THR A 40 15.75 -14.60 10.25
C THR A 40 15.09 -15.26 11.46
N GLU A 41 13.86 -14.90 11.81
CA GLU A 41 13.23 -15.36 13.07
C GLU A 41 12.26 -16.52 12.90
N MET A 42 12.16 -17.11 11.71
CA MET A 42 11.23 -18.21 11.47
C MET A 42 11.75 -19.53 12.02
N ARG A 43 10.90 -20.16 12.84
CA ARG A 43 11.13 -21.48 13.41
C ARG A 43 9.89 -22.33 13.25
N GLY A 44 10.12 -23.55 12.80
CA GLY A 44 9.11 -24.59 12.76
C GLY A 44 9.72 -25.95 13.06
N GLN A 45 8.86 -26.92 13.32
CA GLN A 45 9.24 -28.31 13.45
C GLN A 45 8.31 -29.14 12.59
N MET A 46 8.90 -30.06 11.82
CA MET A 46 8.17 -30.99 10.97
C MET A 46 8.36 -32.40 11.50
N ARG A 47 7.26 -33.13 11.60
CA ARG A 47 7.21 -34.52 12.07
C ARG A 47 6.34 -35.34 11.14
N LEU A 48 6.69 -36.61 10.97
CA LEU A 48 5.84 -37.60 10.33
C LEU A 48 5.25 -38.49 11.43
N THR A 49 3.93 -38.54 11.55
CA THR A 49 3.26 -39.36 12.56
C THR A 49 3.05 -40.80 12.11
N ASN A 50 2.81 -41.03 10.82
CA ASN A 50 2.53 -42.34 10.24
C ASN A 50 3.55 -42.70 9.16
N ALA A 51 4.84 -42.59 9.49
CA ALA A 51 5.91 -42.96 8.58
C ALA A 51 5.92 -44.48 8.37
N GLY A 52 5.76 -44.93 7.11
CA GLY A 52 5.98 -46.31 6.72
C GLY A 52 7.43 -46.76 6.96
N PRO A 53 7.70 -48.08 7.03
CA PRO A 53 9.04 -48.61 7.32
C PRO A 53 10.11 -48.09 6.33
N GLU A 54 9.78 -47.98 5.04
CA GLU A 54 10.67 -47.43 4.01
C GLU A 54 11.01 -45.94 4.23
N ALA A 55 10.05 -45.15 4.72
CA ALA A 55 10.28 -43.74 5.01
C ALA A 55 11.24 -43.60 6.21
N GLN A 56 11.02 -44.37 7.27
CA GLN A 56 11.91 -44.37 8.45
C GLN A 56 13.34 -44.77 8.09
N GLU A 57 13.53 -45.79 7.25
CA GLU A 57 14.85 -46.18 6.74
C GLU A 57 15.53 -45.05 5.94
N MET A 58 14.77 -44.32 5.12
CA MET A 58 15.31 -43.16 4.41
C MET A 58 15.75 -42.03 5.35
N PHE A 59 15.00 -41.73 6.41
CA PHE A 59 15.39 -40.71 7.39
C PHE A 59 16.68 -41.09 8.13
N VAL A 60 16.83 -42.37 8.50
CA VAL A 60 18.07 -42.88 9.12
C VAL A 60 19.24 -42.78 8.14
N LYS A 61 19.03 -43.15 6.88
CA LYS A 61 20.04 -43.07 5.82
C LYS A 61 20.46 -41.63 5.48
N LEU A 62 19.55 -40.68 5.62
CA LEU A 62 19.78 -39.25 5.40
C LEU A 62 20.26 -38.50 6.65
N GLU A 63 20.42 -39.19 7.78
CA GLU A 63 20.83 -38.62 9.08
C GLU A 63 19.99 -37.42 9.53
N VAL A 64 18.71 -37.36 9.12
CA VAL A 64 17.84 -36.23 9.44
C VAL A 64 17.21 -36.45 10.82
N PRO A 65 17.43 -35.57 11.81
CA PRO A 65 16.84 -35.71 13.13
C PRO A 65 15.31 -35.56 13.07
N GLN A 66 14.59 -36.43 13.78
CA GLN A 66 13.15 -36.29 13.99
C GLN A 66 12.87 -35.81 15.43
N PRO A 67 12.15 -34.69 15.63
CA PRO A 67 11.52 -33.82 14.61
C PRO A 67 12.54 -32.97 13.83
N CYS A 68 12.25 -32.74 12.54
CA CYS A 68 13.08 -31.92 11.66
C CYS A 68 12.89 -30.44 12.03
N THR A 69 13.97 -29.74 12.34
CA THR A 69 13.88 -28.30 12.63
C THR A 69 13.88 -27.50 11.32
N LEU A 70 12.93 -26.59 11.18
CA LEU A 70 12.82 -25.67 10.05
C LEU A 70 13.33 -24.29 10.49
N ILE A 71 14.31 -23.79 9.76
CA ILE A 71 14.97 -22.49 9.96
C ILE A 71 14.62 -21.59 8.76
N ALA A 72 14.98 -20.31 8.81
CA ALA A 72 14.79 -19.33 7.74
C ALA A 72 15.19 -19.82 6.34
N ASP A 73 16.26 -20.62 6.20
CA ASP A 73 16.72 -21.15 4.90
C ASP A 73 15.73 -22.14 4.27
N ASN A 74 14.89 -22.78 5.10
CA ASN A 74 13.83 -23.70 4.65
C ASN A 74 12.52 -22.95 4.35
N PHE A 75 12.49 -21.64 4.54
CA PHE A 75 11.30 -20.81 4.36
C PHE A 75 11.42 -19.95 3.10
N VAL A 76 10.36 -19.91 2.30
CA VAL A 76 10.28 -19.08 1.09
C VAL A 76 9.24 -17.98 1.31
N PRO A 77 9.66 -16.72 1.54
CA PRO A 77 8.74 -15.61 1.71
C PRO A 77 7.92 -15.30 0.46
N ARG A 78 6.72 -14.73 0.68
CA ARG A 78 5.89 -14.18 -0.39
C ARG A 78 6.64 -13.08 -1.14
N GLY A 79 6.71 -13.17 -2.47
CA GLY A 79 7.37 -12.19 -3.34
C GLY A 79 8.75 -12.64 -3.86
N CYS A 80 9.28 -13.76 -3.35
CA CYS A 80 10.45 -14.39 -3.94
C CYS A 80 10.14 -14.98 -5.32
N VAL A 81 11.08 -14.87 -6.25
CA VAL A 81 11.00 -15.48 -7.58
C VAL A 81 11.94 -16.67 -7.62
N LEU A 82 11.40 -17.86 -7.88
CA LEU A 82 12.20 -19.07 -8.05
C LEU A 82 13.08 -18.92 -9.29
N ARG A 83 14.38 -19.21 -9.15
CA ARG A 83 15.35 -19.16 -10.25
C ARG A 83 16.17 -20.44 -10.27
N ASN A 84 16.59 -20.84 -11.46
CA ASN A 84 17.48 -21.98 -11.68
C ASN A 84 16.91 -23.36 -11.28
N THR A 85 15.59 -23.47 -11.06
CA THR A 85 14.88 -24.74 -10.88
C THR A 85 13.51 -24.67 -11.57
N PRO A 86 13.07 -25.75 -12.24
CA PRO A 86 11.82 -25.73 -13.00
C PRO A 86 10.57 -25.79 -12.12
N TRP A 87 10.66 -26.41 -10.94
CA TRP A 87 9.55 -26.53 -9.98
C TRP A 87 10.09 -26.68 -8.56
N LEU A 88 9.23 -26.40 -7.58
CA LEU A 88 9.47 -26.58 -6.16
C LEU A 88 8.18 -27.14 -5.54
N LEU A 89 8.30 -28.21 -4.74
CA LEU A 89 7.22 -28.63 -3.87
C LEU A 89 7.44 -28.00 -2.50
N ALA A 90 6.44 -27.26 -2.02
CA ALA A 90 6.48 -26.58 -0.73
C ALA A 90 5.13 -26.70 -0.03
N VAL A 91 5.16 -26.63 1.31
CA VAL A 91 3.96 -26.57 2.15
C VAL A 91 3.72 -25.12 2.55
N VAL A 92 2.49 -24.64 2.42
CA VAL A 92 2.11 -23.28 2.82
C VAL A 92 2.03 -23.22 4.34
N ALA A 93 2.97 -22.53 4.98
CA ALA A 93 2.98 -22.33 6.43
C ALA A 93 2.14 -21.12 6.87
N TYR A 94 2.20 -20.01 6.12
CA TYR A 94 1.44 -18.78 6.40
C TYR A 94 0.75 -18.27 5.13
N ALA A 95 -0.46 -17.75 5.26
CA ALA A 95 -1.26 -17.26 4.14
C ALA A 95 -1.87 -15.88 4.44
N GLY A 96 -2.02 -15.05 3.40
CA GLY A 96 -2.66 -13.74 3.52
C GLY A 96 -1.90 -12.79 4.45
N GLU A 97 -2.58 -12.35 5.51
CA GLU A 97 -2.09 -11.35 6.47
C GLU A 97 -0.98 -11.88 7.39
N ASP A 98 -0.87 -13.21 7.51
CA ASP A 98 0.15 -13.86 8.33
C ASP A 98 1.51 -13.97 7.61
N THR A 99 1.59 -13.56 6.35
CA THR A 99 2.84 -13.61 5.59
C THR A 99 3.82 -12.53 6.06
N GLN A 100 5.12 -12.85 6.13
CA GLN A 100 6.16 -11.86 6.49
C GLN A 100 6.10 -10.58 5.65
N ALA A 101 5.83 -10.74 4.35
CA ALA A 101 5.71 -9.62 3.43
C ALA A 101 4.58 -8.67 3.87
N TRP A 102 3.47 -9.22 4.36
CA TRP A 102 2.34 -8.42 4.88
C TRP A 102 2.66 -7.81 6.23
N LEU A 103 3.26 -8.56 7.14
CA LEU A 103 3.65 -8.05 8.47
C LEU A 103 4.70 -6.93 8.39
N SER A 104 5.51 -6.91 7.32
CA SER A 104 6.46 -5.83 7.03
C SER A 104 5.80 -4.60 6.40
N LEU A 105 4.56 -4.72 5.89
CA LEU A 105 3.83 -3.56 5.38
C LEU A 105 3.44 -2.67 6.54
N SER A 106 3.93 -1.43 6.50
CA SER A 106 3.37 -0.37 7.33
C SER A 106 1.92 -0.12 6.92
N GLN A 107 1.05 0.16 7.90
CA GLN A 107 -0.35 0.50 7.63
C GLN A 107 -0.45 1.64 6.62
N VAL A 108 -1.21 1.40 5.54
CA VAL A 108 -1.41 2.36 4.46
C VAL A 108 -2.32 3.47 4.97
N LYS A 109 -1.74 4.59 5.37
CA LYS A 109 -2.49 5.81 5.68
C LYS A 109 -2.79 6.56 4.39
N ALA A 110 -4.00 7.12 4.28
CA ALA A 110 -4.33 8.05 3.21
C ALA A 110 -3.34 9.22 3.23
N LYS A 111 -2.77 9.53 2.07
CA LYS A 111 -1.78 10.61 1.92
C LYS A 111 -2.53 11.87 1.51
N ILE A 112 -2.30 12.96 2.24
CA ILE A 112 -2.92 14.27 2.01
C ILE A 112 -1.78 15.25 1.71
N SER A 113 -1.96 16.14 0.73
CA SER A 113 -0.94 17.15 0.42
C SER A 113 -0.89 18.27 1.45
N ASN A 114 0.31 18.81 1.64
CA ASN A 114 0.54 20.01 2.44
C ASN A 114 -0.21 21.21 1.84
N LEU A 115 -0.31 21.28 0.51
CA LEU A 115 -1.03 22.34 -0.17
C LEU A 115 -2.54 22.32 0.16
N GLN A 116 -3.14 21.13 0.26
CA GLN A 116 -4.53 20.98 0.72
C GLN A 116 -4.72 21.43 2.18
N VAL A 117 -3.75 21.15 3.05
CA VAL A 117 -3.77 21.65 4.45
C VAL A 117 -3.72 23.18 4.48
N HIS A 118 -2.86 23.79 3.65
CA HIS A 118 -2.77 25.26 3.56
C HIS A 118 -4.05 25.89 3.00
N LEU A 119 -4.64 25.29 1.96
CA LEU A 119 -5.90 25.73 1.38
C LEU A 119 -7.03 25.68 2.42
N ASN A 120 -7.12 24.60 3.21
CA ASN A 120 -8.09 24.49 4.31
C ASN A 120 -7.86 25.58 5.38
N SER A 121 -6.60 25.90 5.70
CA SER A 121 -6.29 27.00 6.63
C SER A 121 -6.72 28.36 6.08
N CYS A 122 -6.55 28.61 4.77
CA CYS A 122 -7.00 29.83 4.12
C CYS A 122 -8.53 29.96 4.16
N VAL A 123 -9.25 28.87 3.84
CA VAL A 123 -10.72 28.82 3.88
C VAL A 123 -11.25 29.05 5.30
N LYS A 124 -10.62 28.44 6.31
CA LYS A 124 -10.93 28.72 7.71
C LYS A 124 -10.76 30.21 8.04
N GLY A 125 -9.68 30.84 7.56
CA GLY A 125 -9.45 32.28 7.70
C GLY A 125 -10.57 33.12 7.07
N LEU A 126 -10.98 32.78 5.85
CA LEU A 126 -12.07 33.45 5.14
C LEU A 126 -13.41 33.35 5.89
N VAL A 127 -13.78 32.15 6.34
CA VAL A 127 -15.03 31.92 7.10
C VAL A 127 -15.04 32.71 8.41
N VAL A 128 -13.92 32.74 9.14
CA VAL A 128 -13.81 33.53 10.39
C VAL A 128 -13.91 35.03 10.10
N SER A 129 -13.25 35.51 9.05
CA SER A 129 -13.32 36.93 8.65
C SER A 129 -14.73 37.32 8.22
N LEU A 130 -15.43 36.45 7.48
CA LEU A 130 -16.82 36.63 7.07
C LEU A 130 -17.74 36.75 8.28
N ALA A 131 -17.61 35.83 9.24
CA ALA A 131 -18.36 35.88 10.49
C ALA A 131 -18.14 37.21 11.22
N GLY A 132 -16.89 37.68 11.27
CA GLY A 132 -16.53 38.97 11.84
C GLY A 132 -17.21 40.15 11.14
N PHE A 133 -17.20 40.19 9.81
CA PHE A 133 -17.88 41.24 9.03
C PHE A 133 -19.40 41.23 9.25
N CYS A 134 -20.04 40.06 9.25
CA CYS A 134 -21.47 39.93 9.53
C CYS A 134 -21.84 40.41 10.94
N LEU A 135 -21.01 40.12 11.95
CA LEU A 135 -21.23 40.62 13.31
C LEU A 135 -21.10 42.14 13.39
N ILE A 136 -20.06 42.72 12.77
CA ILE A 136 -19.85 44.18 12.77
C ILE A 136 -21.01 44.89 12.05
N ALA A 137 -21.44 44.38 10.89
CA ALA A 137 -22.55 44.93 10.13
C ALA A 137 -23.87 44.88 10.92
N ALA A 138 -24.17 43.76 11.57
CA ALA A 138 -25.37 43.61 12.39
C ALA A 138 -25.38 44.56 13.60
N ILE A 139 -24.23 44.73 14.28
CA ILE A 139 -24.09 45.69 15.39
C ILE A 139 -24.27 47.13 14.88
N MET A 140 -23.59 47.50 13.79
CA MET A 140 -23.69 48.84 13.22
C MET A 140 -25.12 49.15 12.76
N GLY A 141 -25.82 48.18 12.17
CA GLY A 141 -27.22 48.29 11.79
C GLY A 141 -28.17 48.56 12.96
N GLN A 142 -27.89 48.00 14.14
CA GLN A 142 -28.63 48.31 15.37
C GLN A 142 -28.29 49.66 15.97
N VAL A 143 -27.02 50.07 15.94
CA VAL A 143 -26.61 51.38 16.49
C VAL A 143 -27.22 52.52 15.66
N LEU A 144 -27.26 52.39 14.33
CA LEU A 144 -27.80 53.41 13.44
C LEU A 144 -29.33 53.47 13.45
N ASN A 145 -30.01 52.33 13.49
CA ASN A 145 -31.45 52.30 13.75
C ASN A 145 -31.66 52.27 15.26
N HIS A 146 -31.77 53.45 15.87
CA HIS A 146 -32.08 53.68 17.31
C HIS A 146 -33.49 53.16 17.72
N ASN A 147 -33.92 52.03 17.16
CA ASN A 147 -35.09 51.28 17.56
C ASN A 147 -34.62 50.10 18.42
N ASN A 148 -35.38 49.81 19.48
CA ASN A 148 -35.13 48.70 20.38
C ASN A 148 -35.50 47.38 19.67
N LYS A 149 -34.70 46.99 18.67
CA LYS A 149 -34.87 45.75 17.91
C LYS A 149 -34.67 44.57 18.85
N GLU A 150 -35.61 43.62 18.81
CA GLU A 150 -35.49 42.39 19.60
C GLU A 150 -34.29 41.56 19.12
N ALA A 151 -33.79 40.65 19.97
CA ALA A 151 -32.70 39.73 19.62
C ALA A 151 -33.00 38.93 18.33
N VAL A 152 -34.28 38.72 18.02
CA VAL A 152 -34.75 38.07 16.80
C VAL A 152 -34.33 38.85 15.55
N ASP A 153 -34.35 40.18 15.58
CA ASP A 153 -33.99 41.00 14.42
C ASP A 153 -32.47 41.08 14.23
N PHE A 154 -31.67 40.98 15.30
CA PHE A 154 -30.22 40.80 15.19
C PHE A 154 -29.86 39.53 14.42
N VAL A 155 -30.50 38.42 14.78
CA VAL A 155 -30.24 37.11 14.15
C VAL A 155 -30.68 37.15 12.68
N LYS A 156 -31.80 37.81 12.36
CA LYS A 156 -32.22 38.00 10.96
C LYS A 156 -31.21 38.83 10.17
N ASP A 157 -30.76 39.96 10.72
CA ASP A 157 -29.79 40.84 10.06
C ASP A 157 -28.45 40.10 9.84
N PHE A 158 -27.95 39.37 10.84
CA PHE A 158 -26.75 38.52 10.72
C PHE A 158 -26.91 37.42 9.66
N CYS A 159 -28.01 36.66 9.68
CA CYS A 159 -28.26 35.58 8.72
C CYS A 159 -28.41 36.13 7.29
N LYS A 160 -29.05 37.28 7.12
CA LYS A 160 -29.17 37.96 5.83
C LYS A 160 -27.79 38.33 5.29
N ASP A 161 -26.95 38.97 6.10
CA ASP A 161 -25.61 39.38 5.68
C ASP A 161 -24.71 38.16 5.39
N TRP A 162 -24.84 37.09 6.17
CA TRP A 162 -24.16 35.82 5.92
C TRP A 162 -24.55 35.21 4.55
N ILE A 163 -25.84 35.21 4.22
CA ILE A 163 -26.35 34.70 2.94
C ILE A 163 -25.97 35.62 1.78
N ILE A 164 -25.84 36.93 1.98
CA ILE A 164 -25.40 37.81 0.90
C ILE A 164 -23.90 37.64 0.65
N LEU A 165 -23.11 37.41 1.70
CA LEU A 165 -21.66 37.39 1.65
C LEU A 165 -21.05 35.97 1.55
N TYR A 166 -21.85 34.89 1.50
CA TYR A 166 -21.31 33.51 1.43
C TYR A 166 -20.39 33.28 0.22
N GLN A 167 -20.58 34.04 -0.86
CA GLN A 167 -19.76 33.97 -2.08
C GLN A 167 -18.28 34.32 -1.85
N ILE A 168 -17.94 34.92 -0.69
CA ILE A 168 -16.55 35.16 -0.26
C ILE A 168 -15.79 33.83 -0.05
N VAL A 169 -16.47 32.73 0.28
CA VAL A 169 -15.84 31.40 0.34
C VAL A 169 -15.84 30.78 -1.07
N PRO A 170 -14.68 30.70 -1.74
CA PRO A 170 -14.65 30.29 -3.14
C PRO A 170 -14.74 28.76 -3.23
N ILE A 171 -15.98 28.23 -3.32
CA ILE A 171 -16.21 26.79 -3.55
C ILE A 171 -15.55 26.34 -4.86
N SER A 172 -15.51 27.24 -5.86
CA SER A 172 -14.82 27.03 -7.13
C SER A 172 -13.32 26.82 -6.99
N LEU A 173 -12.67 27.34 -5.94
CA LEU A 173 -11.23 27.17 -5.71
C LEU A 173 -10.88 25.69 -5.50
N TYR A 174 -11.68 24.96 -4.71
CA TYR A 174 -11.48 23.53 -4.49
C TYR A 174 -11.62 22.75 -5.80
N VAL A 175 -12.68 23.01 -6.55
CA VAL A 175 -12.94 22.30 -7.82
C VAL A 175 -11.82 22.59 -8.83
N CYS A 176 -11.40 23.85 -8.96
CA CYS A 176 -10.26 24.20 -9.82
C CYS A 176 -8.97 23.54 -9.36
N PHE A 177 -8.73 23.46 -8.05
CA PHE A 177 -7.54 22.82 -7.50
C PHE A 177 -7.50 21.31 -7.79
N GLU A 178 -8.63 20.62 -7.66
CA GLU A 178 -8.75 19.20 -8.04
C GLU A 178 -8.54 18.97 -9.54
N ILE A 179 -9.14 19.81 -10.39
CA ILE A 179 -8.93 19.73 -11.85
C ILE A 179 -7.45 19.95 -12.20
N MET A 180 -6.79 20.91 -11.56
CA MET A 180 -5.37 21.18 -11.77
C MET A 180 -4.50 19.95 -11.42
N LYS A 181 -4.75 19.30 -10.29
CA LYS A 181 -4.06 18.06 -9.89
C LYS A 181 -4.24 16.94 -10.91
N LEU A 182 -5.45 16.76 -11.43
CA LEU A 182 -5.74 15.77 -12.46
C LEU A 182 -4.98 16.09 -13.76
N LEU A 183 -4.99 17.34 -14.20
CA LEU A 183 -4.27 17.77 -15.41
C LEU A 183 -2.76 17.54 -15.29
N LEU A 184 -2.16 17.88 -14.15
CA LEU A 184 -0.74 17.61 -13.88
C LEU A 184 -0.43 16.11 -13.91
N GLY A 185 -1.29 15.28 -13.31
CA GLY A 185 -1.17 13.82 -13.37
C GLY A 185 -1.24 13.28 -14.80
N PHE A 186 -2.15 13.80 -15.63
CA PHE A 186 -2.22 13.45 -17.05
C PHE A 186 -0.96 13.86 -17.82
N GLN A 187 -0.42 15.04 -17.52
CA GLN A 187 0.81 15.52 -18.14
C GLN A 187 1.99 14.59 -17.82
N ILE A 188 2.11 14.11 -16.58
CA ILE A 188 3.14 13.12 -16.20
C ILE A 188 2.96 11.81 -16.99
N ASN A 189 1.73 11.33 -17.12
CA ASN A 189 1.43 10.08 -17.82
C ASN A 189 1.69 10.15 -19.33
N TYR A 190 1.53 11.33 -19.93
CA TYR A 190 1.69 11.53 -21.38
C TYR A 190 3.11 11.94 -21.79
N ASP A 191 3.98 12.28 -20.84
CA ASP A 191 5.33 12.72 -21.16
C ASP A 191 6.18 11.60 -21.79
N LYS A 192 6.59 11.84 -23.05
CA LYS A 192 7.42 10.91 -23.82
C LYS A 192 8.85 10.79 -23.28
N GLN A 193 9.34 11.78 -22.54
CA GLN A 193 10.68 11.75 -21.94
C GLN A 193 10.73 10.82 -20.72
N MET A 194 9.60 10.55 -20.08
CA MET A 194 9.50 9.68 -18.91
C MET A 194 9.11 8.24 -19.27
N VAL A 195 9.44 7.79 -20.48
CA VAL A 195 9.21 6.41 -20.94
C VAL A 195 10.52 5.64 -20.91
N ASP A 196 10.51 4.46 -20.27
CA ASP A 196 11.69 3.59 -20.28
C ASP A 196 12.00 3.09 -21.70
N PRO A 197 13.19 3.36 -22.25
CA PRO A 197 13.54 2.94 -23.61
C PRO A 197 13.55 1.43 -23.80
N VAL A 198 13.82 0.64 -22.75
CA VAL A 198 13.96 -0.83 -22.82
C VAL A 198 12.61 -1.51 -22.64
N SER A 199 11.92 -1.27 -21.52
CA SER A 199 10.62 -1.92 -21.25
C SER A 199 9.43 -1.27 -21.97
N LYS A 200 9.62 -0.09 -22.57
CA LYS A 200 8.56 0.73 -23.20
C LYS A 200 7.41 1.11 -22.26
N LYS A 201 7.66 1.08 -20.95
CA LYS A 201 6.67 1.45 -19.93
C LYS A 201 6.74 2.96 -19.68
N PRO A 202 5.61 3.69 -19.77
CA PRO A 202 5.56 5.10 -19.40
C PRO A 202 5.54 5.28 -17.88
N ALA A 203 5.87 6.49 -17.42
CA ALA A 203 5.59 6.91 -16.06
C ALA A 203 4.08 6.92 -15.80
N VAL A 204 3.67 6.48 -14.60
CA VAL A 204 2.27 6.43 -14.20
C VAL A 204 2.09 7.07 -12.82
N ALA A 205 1.42 8.22 -12.79
CA ALA A 205 0.96 8.87 -11.58
C ALA A 205 -0.27 8.13 -11.04
N ARG A 206 -0.07 7.34 -9.96
CA ARG A 206 -1.13 6.54 -9.32
C ARG A 206 -2.02 7.33 -8.36
N THR A 207 -1.59 8.53 -7.96
CA THR A 207 -2.30 9.38 -7.00
C THR A 207 -2.15 10.84 -7.43
N ALA A 208 -3.26 11.50 -7.73
CA ALA A 208 -3.26 12.90 -8.17
C ALA A 208 -2.97 13.88 -7.02
N ASP A 209 -3.34 13.52 -5.78
CA ASP A 209 -3.17 14.34 -4.58
C ASP A 209 -1.71 14.57 -4.16
N LEU A 210 -0.74 13.92 -4.81
CA LEU A 210 0.68 14.04 -4.46
C LEU A 210 1.50 14.64 -5.59
N VAL A 211 0.85 15.03 -6.68
CA VAL A 211 1.56 15.51 -7.86
C VAL A 211 2.21 16.87 -7.58
N GLU A 212 1.58 17.71 -6.78
CA GLU A 212 2.12 18.99 -6.32
C GLU A 212 3.26 18.84 -5.30
N GLU A 213 3.27 17.76 -4.52
CA GLU A 213 4.28 17.50 -3.49
C GLU A 213 5.65 17.15 -4.10
N LEU A 214 5.67 16.67 -5.36
CA LEU A 214 6.90 16.40 -6.11
C LEU A 214 7.83 17.63 -6.15
N GLY A 215 7.27 18.85 -6.20
CA GLY A 215 8.03 20.09 -6.18
C GLY A 215 8.59 20.49 -4.81
N GLN A 216 8.20 19.80 -3.73
CA GLN A 216 8.56 20.13 -2.35
C GLN A 216 9.51 19.11 -1.71
N VAL A 217 9.96 18.11 -2.47
CA VAL A 217 10.84 17.03 -1.97
C VAL A 217 12.23 17.58 -1.62
N ARG A 218 12.66 17.40 -0.36
CA ARG A 218 14.01 17.79 0.13
C ARG A 218 14.99 16.63 0.28
N HIS A 219 14.46 15.44 0.55
CA HIS A 219 15.25 14.24 0.77
C HIS A 219 14.71 13.11 -0.09
N VAL A 220 15.60 12.46 -0.83
CA VAL A 220 15.31 11.28 -1.64
C VAL A 220 16.02 10.10 -1.01
N PHE A 221 15.26 9.20 -0.41
CA PHE A 221 15.78 7.90 0.04
C PHE A 221 15.75 6.95 -1.14
N SER A 222 16.91 6.44 -1.54
CA SER A 222 17.07 5.53 -2.66
C SER A 222 17.55 4.18 -2.18
N ASP A 223 16.93 3.11 -2.68
CA ASP A 223 17.41 1.76 -2.45
C ASP A 223 18.59 1.44 -3.40
N LYS A 224 19.56 0.67 -2.94
CA LYS A 224 20.72 0.32 -3.76
C LYS A 224 20.32 -0.63 -4.88
N THR A 225 19.69 -1.73 -4.53
CA THR A 225 19.45 -2.85 -5.44
C THR A 225 18.16 -2.63 -6.21
N GLY A 226 18.21 -2.71 -7.55
CA GLY A 226 17.03 -2.54 -8.39
C GLY A 226 16.56 -1.09 -8.59
N THR A 227 17.19 -0.11 -7.93
CA THR A 227 17.03 1.33 -8.22
C THR A 227 18.35 1.94 -8.70
N LEU A 228 19.40 1.94 -7.86
CA LEU A 228 20.70 2.51 -8.25
C LEU A 228 21.52 1.59 -9.15
N THR A 229 21.48 0.27 -8.88
CA THR A 229 22.25 -0.71 -9.65
C THR A 229 21.35 -1.52 -10.59
N GLN A 230 21.76 -1.64 -11.85
CA GLN A 230 21.27 -2.71 -12.72
C GLN A 230 21.84 -4.02 -12.19
N ASN A 231 21.01 -5.04 -11.97
CA ASN A 231 21.41 -6.35 -11.42
C ASN A 231 22.21 -7.16 -12.46
N GLU A 232 23.28 -6.58 -12.99
CA GLU A 232 24.21 -7.13 -13.96
C GLU A 232 25.63 -6.91 -13.43
N MET A 233 26.39 -7.99 -13.25
CA MET A 233 27.77 -7.94 -12.78
C MET A 233 28.70 -8.15 -13.98
N ARG A 234 29.49 -7.13 -14.34
CA ARG A 234 30.53 -7.21 -15.37
C ARG A 234 31.90 -7.36 -14.69
N PHE A 235 32.63 -8.40 -15.08
CA PHE A 235 33.96 -8.72 -14.58
C PHE A 235 35.03 -8.21 -15.53
#